data_AF-A0A4Q7NDW0-F1
#
_entry.id   AF-A0A4Q7NDW0-F1
#
_cell.length_a   1.000
_cell.length_b   1.000
_cell.length_c   1.000
_cell.angle_alpha   90.00
_cell.angle_beta   90.00
_cell.angle_gamma   90.00
#
_symmetry.space_group_name_H-M   'P 1'
#
loop_
_entity.id
_entity.type
_entity.pdbx_description
1 polymer ?
#
loop_
_entity_poly.entity_id
_entity_poly.type
_entity_poly.pdbx_seq_one_letter_code
_entity_poly.pdbx_strand_id
1 'polypeptide(L)'
;MELTKQFVKAKNPCTGGYRWFIRDHNGHGDYQAILDALVADGRVDDACWLLDQFGPVDTVLRLDAVDAHAIVFAGTLEVRSGINVDTLVRAGRHLCTGGGIRAGTAIVAGSDIQAAGNLASGGHIRAGGDISAGWGIEAATQLDAGGHCRAKWDIQTGGDIVAGLMLQADGSIQAGHALRSGRGIKAGADISAGHDLAAAQGILAGGNVTAGNHIESAWGIKALGDILAQGAIRAGEGVEAGGEIGCGAGYGIYAGLQVRRDAWADSARIQARQRPDGLISGHWAGSAS
;
A
#
# COMPACT_ATOMS: atom_id res chain seq x y z
N MET A 1 16.38 22.31 -14.44
CA MET A 1 15.94 23.45 -13.61
C MET A 1 17.17 23.89 -12.85
N GLU A 2 17.46 25.19 -12.76
CA GLU A 2 18.65 25.65 -12.03
C GLU A 2 18.35 25.85 -10.55
N LEU A 3 19.13 25.21 -9.69
CA LEU A 3 19.16 25.49 -8.26
C LEU A 3 20.19 26.58 -7.97
N THR A 4 19.86 27.45 -7.02
CA THR A 4 20.76 28.51 -6.56
C THR A 4 20.84 28.54 -5.04
N LYS A 5 21.93 29.08 -4.50
CA LYS A 5 22.15 29.23 -3.05
C LYS A 5 21.01 29.95 -2.34
N GLN A 6 20.38 30.94 -3.00
CA GLN A 6 19.26 31.67 -2.41
C GLN A 6 18.03 30.77 -2.28
N PHE A 7 17.72 29.99 -3.31
CA PHE A 7 16.60 29.06 -3.28
C PHE A 7 16.78 27.96 -2.25
N VAL A 8 17.96 27.31 -2.23
CA VAL A 8 18.25 26.24 -1.27
C VAL A 8 18.22 26.81 0.15
N LYS A 9 18.85 27.96 0.41
CA LYS A 9 18.83 28.60 1.75
C LYS A 9 17.43 28.96 2.22
N ALA A 10 16.54 29.40 1.33
CA ALA A 10 15.16 29.77 1.67
C ALA A 10 14.32 28.58 2.17
N LYS A 11 14.73 27.35 1.87
CA LYS A 11 14.06 26.11 2.33
C LYS A 11 14.58 25.57 3.67
N ASN A 12 15.44 26.31 4.36
CA ASN A 12 16.02 25.94 5.66
C ASN A 12 16.69 24.54 5.68
N PRO A 13 17.69 24.30 4.82
CA PRO A 13 18.43 23.04 4.75
C PRO A 13 19.21 22.79 6.04
N CYS A 14 19.53 21.53 6.31
CA CYS A 14 20.46 21.20 7.38
C CYS A 14 21.85 21.80 7.10
N THR A 15 22.60 22.09 8.17
CA THR A 15 23.93 22.72 8.06
C THR A 15 24.90 21.90 7.21
N GLY A 16 24.86 20.57 7.33
CA GLY A 16 25.70 19.66 6.55
C GLY A 16 25.40 19.73 5.05
N GLY A 17 24.12 19.59 4.68
CA GLY A 17 23.67 19.62 3.29
C GLY A 17 23.91 20.95 2.60
N TYR A 18 23.65 22.05 3.30
CA TYR A 18 23.93 23.36 2.74
C TYR A 18 25.42 23.61 2.52
N ARG A 19 26.29 23.20 3.46
CA ARG A 19 27.74 23.34 3.31
C ARG A 19 28.28 22.53 2.13
N TRP A 20 27.81 21.30 1.95
CA TRP A 20 28.13 20.47 0.79
C TRP A 20 27.75 21.19 -0.52
N PHE A 21 26.53 21.69 -0.62
CA PHE A 21 26.05 22.37 -1.83
C PHE A 21 26.88 23.61 -2.21
N ILE A 22 27.30 24.40 -1.21
CA ILE A 22 28.15 25.57 -1.45
C ILE A 22 29.57 25.17 -1.85
N ARG A 23 30.15 24.14 -1.22
CA ARG A 23 31.54 23.71 -1.44
C ARG A 23 31.71 23.01 -2.78
N ASP A 24 30.84 22.06 -3.09
CA ASP A 24 31.02 21.15 -4.22
C ASP A 24 30.42 21.68 -5.52
N HIS A 25 29.37 22.52 -5.42
CA HIS A 25 28.66 23.08 -6.57
C HIS A 25 28.71 24.63 -6.63
N ASN A 26 29.53 25.29 -5.83
CA ASN A 26 29.60 26.77 -5.75
C ASN A 26 28.24 27.45 -5.48
N GLY A 27 27.27 26.70 -4.94
CA GLY A 27 25.92 27.18 -4.69
C GLY A 27 25.06 27.39 -5.94
N HIS A 28 25.35 26.71 -7.05
CA HIS A 28 24.50 26.69 -8.24
C HIS A 28 24.61 25.37 -9.01
N GLY A 29 23.60 25.02 -9.81
CA GLY A 29 23.71 23.92 -10.77
C GLY A 29 22.37 23.35 -11.20
N ASP A 30 22.41 22.50 -12.22
CA ASP A 30 21.21 21.78 -12.66
C ASP A 30 20.72 20.85 -11.56
N TYR A 31 19.40 20.88 -11.37
CA TYR A 31 18.71 20.17 -10.30
C TYR A 31 18.97 18.67 -10.31
N GLN A 32 18.87 18.02 -11.47
CA GLN A 32 19.08 16.56 -11.53
C GLN A 32 20.55 16.22 -11.31
N ALA A 33 21.48 17.02 -11.88
CA ALA A 33 22.91 16.82 -11.65
C ALA A 33 23.29 16.92 -10.16
N ILE A 34 22.64 17.80 -9.39
CA ILE A 34 22.83 17.91 -7.94
C ILE A 34 22.26 16.69 -7.20
N LEU A 35 21.09 16.19 -7.60
CA LEU A 35 20.52 14.96 -7.02
C LEU A 35 21.46 13.76 -7.25
N ASP A 36 21.96 13.62 -8.47
CA ASP A 36 22.88 12.54 -8.85
C ASP A 36 24.20 12.63 -8.06
N ALA A 37 24.75 13.85 -7.88
CA ALA A 37 25.96 14.08 -7.09
C ALA A 37 25.75 13.77 -5.60
N LEU A 38 24.59 14.12 -5.02
CA LEU A 38 24.25 13.75 -3.64
C LEU A 38 24.19 12.23 -3.48
N VAL A 39 23.58 11.52 -4.42
CA VAL A 39 23.52 10.05 -4.40
C VAL A 39 24.92 9.44 -4.53
N ALA A 40 25.76 9.96 -5.43
CA ALA A 40 27.15 9.50 -5.61
C ALA A 40 28.00 9.68 -4.34
N ASP A 41 27.76 10.73 -3.57
CA ASP A 41 28.42 11.00 -2.28
C ASP A 41 27.79 10.25 -1.09
N GLY A 42 26.82 9.37 -1.33
CA GLY A 42 26.12 8.60 -0.28
C GLY A 42 25.13 9.42 0.54
N ARG A 43 24.78 10.63 0.07
CA ARG A 43 23.87 11.58 0.75
C ARG A 43 22.44 11.45 0.22
N VAL A 44 21.93 10.22 0.19
CA VAL A 44 20.63 9.87 -0.39
C VAL A 44 19.47 10.60 0.32
N ASP A 45 19.55 10.76 1.63
CA ASP A 45 18.55 11.50 2.41
C ASP A 45 18.47 12.98 2.03
N ASP A 46 19.61 13.61 1.76
CA ASP A 46 19.65 15.00 1.28
C ASP A 46 19.05 15.12 -0.13
N ALA A 47 19.29 14.14 -1.01
CA ALA A 47 18.68 14.10 -2.34
C ALA A 47 17.15 13.96 -2.25
N CYS A 48 16.68 13.07 -1.37
CA CYS A 48 15.26 12.91 -1.06
C CYS A 48 14.63 14.21 -0.54
N TRP A 49 15.27 14.82 0.46
CA TRP A 49 14.81 16.09 1.02
C TRP A 49 14.73 17.19 -0.03
N LEU A 50 15.74 17.28 -0.92
CA LEU A 50 15.74 18.27 -1.99
C LEU A 50 14.59 18.03 -2.96
N LEU A 51 14.25 16.77 -3.26
CA LEU A 51 13.07 16.41 -4.04
C LEU A 51 11.76 16.77 -3.34
N ASP A 52 11.66 16.55 -2.02
CA ASP A 52 10.50 16.95 -1.23
C ASP A 52 10.29 18.49 -1.22
N GLN A 53 11.37 19.28 -1.18
CA GLN A 53 11.26 20.74 -1.04
C GLN A 53 10.99 21.50 -2.35
N PHE A 54 11.53 20.98 -3.45
CA PHE A 54 11.46 21.63 -4.76
C PHE A 54 10.45 20.97 -5.70
N GLY A 55 10.03 19.75 -5.36
CA GLY A 55 9.03 19.01 -6.10
C GLY A 55 9.56 18.40 -7.40
N PRO A 56 8.71 17.61 -8.07
CA PRO A 56 9.09 16.92 -9.29
C PRO A 56 9.16 17.84 -10.51
N VAL A 57 9.81 17.35 -11.56
CA VAL A 57 9.87 18.01 -12.88
C VAL A 57 9.18 17.17 -13.96
N ASP A 58 8.77 17.81 -15.05
CA ASP A 58 8.15 17.17 -16.23
C ASP A 58 9.18 16.55 -17.19
N THR A 59 10.12 15.76 -16.66
CA THR A 59 11.12 15.03 -17.47
C THR A 59 10.93 13.52 -17.36
N VAL A 60 11.36 12.80 -18.39
CA VAL A 60 11.33 11.33 -18.43
C VAL A 60 12.74 10.81 -18.64
N LEU A 61 13.23 9.99 -17.71
CA LEU A 61 14.48 9.25 -17.86
C LEU A 61 14.17 7.83 -18.30
N ARG A 62 14.74 7.43 -19.45
CA ARG A 62 14.60 6.08 -20.00
C ARG A 62 15.90 5.32 -19.87
N LEU A 63 15.87 4.16 -19.24
CA LEU A 63 17.02 3.29 -19.04
C LEU A 63 16.70 1.86 -19.45
N ASP A 64 17.73 1.10 -19.83
CA ASP A 64 17.56 -0.32 -20.13
C ASP A 64 17.39 -1.17 -18.88
N ALA A 65 18.20 -0.90 -17.86
CA ALA A 65 18.19 -1.53 -16.55
C ALA A 65 18.84 -0.58 -15.53
N VAL A 66 18.60 -0.80 -14.24
CA VAL A 66 19.28 -0.09 -13.17
C VAL A 66 19.89 -1.10 -12.22
N ASP A 67 21.20 -1.01 -12.01
CA ASP A 67 21.95 -1.73 -10.99
C ASP A 67 22.89 -0.72 -10.32
N ALA A 68 22.52 -0.27 -9.12
CA ALA A 68 23.17 0.87 -8.48
C ALA A 68 22.99 0.84 -6.96
N HIS A 69 23.77 1.65 -6.24
CA HIS A 69 23.58 1.80 -4.79
C HIS A 69 22.22 2.42 -4.43
N ALA A 70 21.82 3.47 -5.14
CA ALA A 70 20.53 4.15 -5.05
C ALA A 70 20.23 4.87 -6.37
N ILE A 71 18.98 5.27 -6.59
CA ILE A 71 18.59 6.18 -7.68
C ILE A 71 17.53 7.17 -7.20
N VAL A 72 17.74 8.46 -7.45
CA VAL A 72 16.78 9.53 -7.16
C VAL A 72 16.61 10.39 -8.40
N PHE A 73 15.46 10.27 -9.06
CA PHE A 73 15.13 11.02 -10.26
C PHE A 73 13.96 11.97 -10.01
N ALA A 74 14.09 13.25 -10.36
CA ALA A 74 13.06 14.25 -10.07
C ALA A 74 11.80 14.12 -10.95
N GLY A 75 11.88 13.43 -12.09
CA GLY A 75 10.76 13.23 -13.01
C GLY A 75 10.18 11.82 -12.99
N THR A 76 9.74 11.36 -14.16
CA THR A 76 9.30 9.99 -14.41
C THR A 76 10.49 9.09 -14.77
N LEU A 77 10.61 7.95 -14.11
CA LEU A 77 11.61 6.94 -14.40
C LEU A 77 10.98 5.76 -15.16
N GLU A 78 11.42 5.52 -16.39
CA GLU A 78 11.02 4.40 -17.25
C GLU A 78 12.20 3.46 -17.46
N VAL A 79 12.07 2.21 -17.03
CA VAL A 79 13.13 1.20 -17.15
C VAL A 79 12.61 0.00 -17.96
N ARG A 80 13.31 -0.36 -19.03
CA ARG A 80 12.85 -1.45 -19.92
C ARG A 80 12.88 -2.81 -19.23
N SER A 81 13.94 -3.10 -18.49
CA SER A 81 14.16 -4.37 -17.78
C SER A 81 13.80 -4.20 -16.30
N GLY A 82 14.62 -4.66 -15.35
CA GLY A 82 14.38 -4.47 -13.91
C GLY A 82 15.20 -3.34 -13.30
N ILE A 83 14.86 -3.01 -12.05
CA ILE A 83 15.64 -2.13 -11.18
C ILE A 83 16.09 -2.96 -9.98
N ASN A 84 17.39 -2.97 -9.71
CA ASN A 84 17.99 -3.54 -8.52
C ASN A 84 18.86 -2.48 -7.85
N VAL A 85 18.54 -2.11 -6.61
CA VAL A 85 19.36 -1.17 -5.85
C VAL A 85 19.60 -1.65 -4.42
N ASP A 86 20.78 -1.34 -3.89
CA ASP A 86 21.14 -1.68 -2.51
C ASP A 86 20.25 -0.97 -1.48
N THR A 87 19.80 0.24 -1.81
CA THR A 87 19.04 1.10 -0.88
C THR A 87 17.70 1.53 -1.47
N LEU A 88 17.65 2.68 -2.14
CA LEU A 88 16.42 3.40 -2.49
C LEU A 88 16.26 3.59 -4.00
N VAL A 89 15.05 3.36 -4.48
CA VAL A 89 14.56 3.89 -5.76
C VAL A 89 13.55 4.98 -5.48
N ARG A 90 13.81 6.20 -5.97
CA ARG A 90 12.88 7.32 -5.84
C ARG A 90 12.66 8.03 -7.17
N ALA A 91 11.40 8.11 -7.60
CA ALA A 91 10.95 8.93 -8.71
C ALA A 91 10.07 10.07 -8.20
N GLY A 92 10.28 11.29 -8.69
CA GLY A 92 9.44 12.43 -8.35
C GLY A 92 8.03 12.31 -8.92
N ARG A 93 7.86 11.54 -10.01
CA ARG A 93 6.57 11.26 -10.65
C ARG A 93 6.32 9.76 -10.73
N HIS A 94 6.14 9.23 -11.94
CA HIS A 94 5.85 7.82 -12.17
C HIS A 94 7.13 6.99 -12.16
N LEU A 95 7.01 5.75 -11.72
CA LEU A 95 8.06 4.74 -11.76
C LEU A 95 7.54 3.53 -12.53
N CYS A 96 8.00 3.39 -13.78
CA CYS A 96 7.53 2.36 -14.70
C CYS A 96 8.68 1.41 -15.03
N THR A 97 8.46 0.11 -14.88
CA THR A 97 9.45 -0.92 -15.22
C THR A 97 8.83 -2.10 -15.98
N GLY A 98 9.53 -2.55 -17.03
CA GLY A 98 9.16 -3.77 -17.78
C GLY A 98 9.58 -5.07 -17.07
N GLY A 99 10.29 -4.98 -15.94
CA GLY A 99 10.65 -6.08 -15.06
C GLY A 99 10.15 -5.86 -13.62
N GLY A 100 10.88 -6.41 -12.65
CA GLY A 100 10.65 -6.16 -11.22
C GLY A 100 11.49 -4.99 -10.68
N ILE A 101 11.14 -4.54 -9.48
CA ILE A 101 11.94 -3.60 -8.68
C ILE A 101 12.35 -4.29 -7.39
N ARG A 102 13.64 -4.29 -7.09
CA ARG A 102 14.20 -4.69 -5.80
C ARG A 102 14.98 -3.51 -5.21
N ALA A 103 14.65 -3.13 -3.99
CA ALA A 103 15.34 -2.08 -3.25
C ALA A 103 15.58 -2.52 -1.80
N GLY A 104 16.75 -2.25 -1.24
CA GLY A 104 17.06 -2.68 0.13
C GLY A 104 16.35 -1.87 1.22
N THR A 105 15.90 -0.64 0.95
CA THR A 105 15.27 0.23 1.95
C THR A 105 13.91 0.77 1.53
N ALA A 106 13.75 1.25 0.29
CA ALA A 106 12.48 1.79 -0.15
C ALA A 106 12.29 1.88 -1.67
N ILE A 107 11.03 1.85 -2.09
CA ILE A 107 10.59 2.17 -3.45
C ILE A 107 9.56 3.28 -3.35
N VAL A 108 9.86 4.45 -3.91
CA VAL A 108 9.02 5.66 -3.75
C VAL A 108 8.75 6.31 -5.09
N ALA A 109 7.49 6.64 -5.35
CA ALA A 109 7.05 7.45 -6.49
C ALA A 109 6.11 8.56 -6.02
N GLY A 110 6.30 9.76 -6.56
CA GLY A 110 5.36 10.88 -6.30
C GLY A 110 3.99 10.68 -6.98
N SER A 111 3.91 9.82 -8.00
CA SER A 111 2.67 9.44 -8.68
C SER A 111 2.51 7.92 -8.64
N ASP A 112 2.44 7.24 -9.79
CA ASP A 112 2.17 5.80 -9.83
C ASP A 112 3.45 4.96 -9.86
N ILE A 113 3.38 3.74 -9.31
CA ILE A 113 4.38 2.69 -9.50
C ILE A 113 3.76 1.58 -10.35
N GLN A 114 4.37 1.28 -11.49
CA GLN A 114 3.97 0.16 -12.35
C GLN A 114 5.17 -0.73 -12.64
N ALA A 115 5.08 -2.00 -12.22
CA ALA A 115 6.06 -3.02 -12.54
C ALA A 115 5.40 -4.21 -13.24
N ALA A 116 6.02 -4.71 -14.31
CA ALA A 116 5.55 -5.95 -14.94
C ALA A 116 5.95 -7.22 -14.17
N GLY A 117 6.93 -7.13 -13.27
CA GLY A 117 7.34 -8.20 -12.35
C GLY A 117 6.95 -7.93 -10.89
N ASN A 118 7.79 -8.40 -9.96
CA ASN A 118 7.64 -8.19 -8.51
C ASN A 118 8.05 -6.77 -8.09
N LEU A 119 7.42 -6.24 -7.05
CA LEU A 119 7.93 -5.12 -6.26
C LEU A 119 8.40 -5.67 -4.90
N ALA A 120 9.68 -5.54 -4.59
CA ALA A 120 10.26 -6.03 -3.34
C ALA A 120 11.11 -4.94 -2.67
N SER A 121 10.75 -4.58 -1.44
CA SER A 121 11.46 -3.58 -0.64
C SER A 121 11.84 -4.14 0.73
N GLY A 122 13.12 -4.01 1.10
CA GLY A 122 13.59 -4.27 2.47
C GLY A 122 13.10 -3.25 3.50
N GLY A 123 12.33 -2.25 3.09
CA GLY A 123 11.58 -1.36 3.98
C GLY A 123 10.19 -1.08 3.43
N HIS A 124 9.91 0.17 3.03
CA HIS A 124 8.56 0.57 2.60
C HIS A 124 8.42 0.71 1.09
N ILE A 125 7.18 0.66 0.60
CA ILE A 125 6.80 1.00 -0.78
C ILE A 125 5.72 2.09 -0.70
N ARG A 126 5.94 3.22 -1.37
CA ARG A 126 5.02 4.37 -1.34
C ARG A 126 4.80 4.97 -2.72
N ALA A 127 3.54 5.15 -3.08
CA ALA A 127 3.12 5.86 -4.29
C ALA A 127 2.08 6.93 -3.94
N GLY A 128 2.22 8.12 -4.52
CA GLY A 128 1.19 9.16 -4.42
C GLY A 128 -0.11 8.79 -5.14
N GLY A 129 -0.03 7.89 -6.13
CA GLY A 129 -1.15 7.36 -6.89
C GLY A 129 -1.27 5.83 -6.76
N ASP A 130 -1.41 5.16 -7.90
CA ASP A 130 -1.61 3.72 -7.98
C ASP A 130 -0.30 2.94 -7.82
N ILE A 131 -0.39 1.74 -7.26
CA ILE A 131 0.67 0.72 -7.26
C ILE A 131 0.15 -0.51 -8.00
N SER A 132 0.86 -0.94 -9.03
CA SER A 132 0.51 -2.11 -9.83
C SER A 132 1.74 -2.99 -10.07
N ALA A 133 1.66 -4.25 -9.66
CA ALA A 133 2.66 -5.28 -9.94
C ALA A 133 2.09 -6.40 -10.80
N GLY A 134 2.83 -6.80 -11.83
CA GLY A 134 2.46 -7.92 -12.70
C GLY A 134 2.55 -9.27 -11.99
N TRP A 135 3.30 -9.36 -10.88
CA TRP A 135 3.40 -10.52 -10.00
C TRP A 135 2.98 -10.11 -8.57
N GLY A 136 3.86 -10.23 -7.56
CA GLY A 136 3.58 -9.91 -6.16
C GLY A 136 4.20 -8.59 -5.67
N ILE A 137 3.75 -8.14 -4.50
CA ILE A 137 4.27 -6.96 -3.79
C ILE A 137 4.71 -7.38 -2.39
N GLU A 138 5.96 -7.13 -2.06
CA GLU A 138 6.54 -7.42 -0.74
C GLU A 138 7.23 -6.15 -0.18
N ALA A 139 6.81 -5.73 1.01
CA ALA A 139 7.46 -4.64 1.75
C ALA A 139 7.73 -5.06 3.20
N ALA A 140 8.98 -4.99 3.65
CA ALA A 140 9.31 -5.39 5.01
C ALA A 140 8.58 -4.58 6.10
N THR A 141 8.21 -3.32 5.82
CA THR A 141 7.55 -2.44 6.80
C THR A 141 6.16 -1.99 6.39
N GLN A 142 6.02 -1.16 5.36
CA GLN A 142 4.72 -0.55 5.01
C GLN A 142 4.52 -0.45 3.51
N LEU A 143 3.26 -0.56 3.09
CA LEU A 143 2.80 -0.30 1.72
C LEU A 143 1.73 0.78 1.73
N ASP A 144 1.99 1.90 1.05
CA ASP A 144 1.07 3.05 0.98
C ASP A 144 0.85 3.44 -0.49
N ALA A 145 -0.38 3.23 -0.97
CA ALA A 145 -0.85 3.69 -2.27
C ALA A 145 -1.91 4.77 -2.08
N GLY A 146 -1.67 5.98 -2.59
CA GLY A 146 -2.69 7.04 -2.60
C GLY A 146 -3.93 6.69 -3.42
N GLY A 147 -3.79 5.80 -4.40
CA GLY A 147 -4.85 5.29 -5.27
C GLY A 147 -5.16 3.81 -5.04
N HIS A 148 -5.22 3.06 -6.14
CA HIS A 148 -5.40 1.61 -6.16
C HIS A 148 -4.08 0.88 -5.88
N CYS A 149 -4.15 -0.26 -5.19
CA CYS A 149 -3.02 -1.16 -5.06
C CYS A 149 -3.41 -2.53 -5.64
N ARG A 150 -2.66 -3.01 -6.65
CA ARG A 150 -2.99 -4.19 -7.45
C ARG A 150 -1.78 -5.11 -7.64
N ALA A 151 -1.98 -6.40 -7.39
CA ALA A 151 -1.01 -7.46 -7.69
C ALA A 151 -1.72 -8.66 -8.32
N LYS A 152 -1.05 -9.38 -9.23
CA LYS A 152 -1.58 -10.63 -9.80
C LYS A 152 -1.26 -11.86 -8.95
N TRP A 153 -0.42 -11.69 -7.93
CA TRP A 153 -0.09 -12.72 -6.94
C TRP A 153 -0.38 -12.13 -5.56
N ASP A 154 0.47 -12.38 -4.57
CA ASP A 154 0.28 -11.94 -3.20
C ASP A 154 0.72 -10.49 -2.97
N ILE A 155 0.09 -9.83 -1.99
CA ILE A 155 0.56 -8.58 -1.40
C ILE A 155 0.88 -8.86 0.07
N GLN A 156 2.14 -8.70 0.45
CA GLN A 156 2.63 -9.01 1.79
C GLN A 156 3.42 -7.84 2.38
N THR A 157 3.09 -7.45 3.60
CA THR A 157 3.90 -6.51 4.36
C THR A 157 4.12 -6.93 5.79
N GLY A 158 5.29 -6.58 6.36
CA GLY A 158 5.58 -6.82 7.78
C GLY A 158 4.85 -5.87 8.74
N GLY A 159 4.25 -4.78 8.24
CA GLY A 159 3.50 -3.80 9.01
C GLY A 159 2.18 -3.46 8.34
N ASP A 160 1.93 -2.18 8.07
CA ASP A 160 0.62 -1.72 7.55
C ASP A 160 0.52 -1.82 6.03
N ILE A 161 -0.71 -2.02 5.54
CA ILE A 161 -1.10 -1.79 4.14
C ILE A 161 -2.19 -0.72 4.11
N VAL A 162 -1.97 0.33 3.33
CA VAL A 162 -2.93 1.41 3.10
C VAL A 162 -3.12 1.62 1.60
N ALA A 163 -4.36 1.55 1.15
CA ALA A 163 -4.76 1.94 -0.21
C ALA A 163 -5.87 3.00 -0.13
N GLY A 164 -5.65 4.17 -0.75
CA GLY A 164 -6.64 5.25 -0.78
C GLY A 164 -7.92 4.88 -1.54
N LEU A 165 -7.82 3.95 -2.50
CA LEU A 165 -8.95 3.39 -3.22
C LEU A 165 -9.05 1.89 -2.95
N MET A 166 -9.01 1.06 -3.99
CA MET A 166 -9.25 -0.39 -3.88
C MET A 166 -7.92 -1.15 -3.76
N LEU A 167 -7.88 -2.13 -2.86
CA LEU A 167 -6.75 -3.05 -2.68
C LEU A 167 -7.11 -4.44 -3.24
N GLN A 168 -6.38 -4.90 -4.27
CA GLN A 168 -6.63 -6.20 -4.90
C GLN A 168 -5.37 -7.03 -5.10
N ALA A 169 -5.49 -8.30 -4.75
CA ALA A 169 -4.56 -9.36 -5.10
C ALA A 169 -5.35 -10.51 -5.75
N ASP A 170 -4.82 -11.11 -6.80
CA ASP A 170 -5.36 -12.39 -7.28
C ASP A 170 -4.89 -13.56 -6.39
N GLY A 171 -3.84 -13.35 -5.59
CA GLY A 171 -3.44 -14.22 -4.48
C GLY A 171 -4.03 -13.78 -3.13
N SER A 172 -3.20 -13.87 -2.09
CA SER A 172 -3.50 -13.46 -0.71
C SER A 172 -3.05 -12.02 -0.42
N ILE A 173 -3.67 -11.39 0.56
CA ILE A 173 -3.25 -10.09 1.09
C ILE A 173 -2.93 -10.26 2.58
N GLN A 174 -1.70 -9.95 2.98
CA GLN A 174 -1.24 -10.11 4.34
C GLN A 174 -0.54 -8.84 4.84
N ALA A 175 -1.08 -8.23 5.89
CA ALA A 175 -0.45 -7.15 6.62
C ALA A 175 -0.03 -7.64 8.01
N GLY A 176 1.23 -7.43 8.39
CA GLY A 176 1.73 -7.76 9.72
C GLY A 176 1.11 -6.92 10.85
N HIS A 177 0.50 -5.79 10.50
CA HIS A 177 -0.24 -4.92 11.42
C HIS A 177 -1.63 -4.57 10.87
N ALA A 178 -1.93 -3.32 10.51
CA ALA A 178 -3.26 -2.92 10.05
C ALA A 178 -3.38 -2.97 8.52
N LEU A 179 -4.58 -3.31 8.05
CA LEU A 179 -4.93 -3.33 6.63
C LEU A 179 -6.11 -2.39 6.41
N ARG A 180 -5.90 -1.34 5.61
CA ARG A 180 -6.90 -0.28 5.39
C ARG A 180 -7.09 0.03 3.92
N SER A 181 -8.35 0.11 3.50
CA SER A 181 -8.72 0.54 2.15
C SER A 181 -9.80 1.61 2.21
N GLY A 182 -9.59 2.69 1.45
CA GLY A 182 -10.59 3.76 1.24
C GLY A 182 -11.77 3.34 0.36
N ARG A 183 -11.75 2.12 -0.20
CA ARG A 183 -12.89 1.46 -0.85
C ARG A 183 -12.99 0.02 -0.37
N GLY A 184 -12.89 -0.95 -1.30
CA GLY A 184 -13.01 -2.36 -1.01
C GLY A 184 -11.67 -3.09 -1.07
N ILE A 185 -11.64 -4.26 -0.44
CA ILE A 185 -10.50 -5.17 -0.45
C ILE A 185 -10.93 -6.46 -1.15
N LYS A 186 -10.12 -6.93 -2.10
CA LYS A 186 -10.39 -8.17 -2.83
C LYS A 186 -9.14 -9.05 -2.89
N ALA A 187 -9.23 -10.26 -2.38
CA ALA A 187 -8.21 -11.30 -2.55
C ALA A 187 -8.79 -12.52 -3.27
N GLY A 188 -8.02 -13.14 -4.15
CA GLY A 188 -8.37 -14.44 -4.73
C GLY A 188 -8.18 -15.60 -3.74
N ALA A 189 -7.37 -15.40 -2.70
CA ALA A 189 -7.17 -16.33 -1.59
C ALA A 189 -7.48 -15.62 -0.25
N ASP A 190 -6.58 -15.70 0.74
CA ASP A 190 -6.81 -15.20 2.09
C ASP A 190 -6.59 -13.68 2.21
N ILE A 191 -7.29 -13.05 3.15
CA ILE A 191 -7.00 -11.69 3.65
C ILE A 191 -6.67 -11.82 5.13
N SER A 192 -5.48 -11.38 5.55
CA SER A 192 -5.07 -11.38 6.95
C SER A 192 -4.46 -10.05 7.38
N ALA A 193 -4.88 -9.54 8.54
CA ALA A 193 -4.26 -8.41 9.21
C ALA A 193 -3.83 -8.81 10.63
N GLY A 194 -2.60 -8.49 11.02
CA GLY A 194 -2.10 -8.72 12.38
C GLY A 194 -2.81 -7.89 13.46
N HIS A 195 -3.50 -6.81 13.07
CA HIS A 195 -4.32 -5.97 13.94
C HIS A 195 -5.70 -5.71 13.32
N ASP A 196 -6.01 -4.48 12.90
CA ASP A 196 -7.32 -4.13 12.34
C ASP A 196 -7.37 -4.35 10.83
N LEU A 197 -8.52 -4.82 10.35
CA LEU A 197 -8.87 -4.93 8.94
C LEU A 197 -10.06 -4.01 8.67
N ALA A 198 -9.86 -2.94 7.89
CA ALA A 198 -10.89 -1.95 7.62
C ALA A 198 -11.06 -1.63 6.13
N ALA A 199 -12.29 -1.66 5.65
CA ALA A 199 -12.69 -1.23 4.30
C ALA A 199 -13.84 -0.23 4.36
N ALA A 200 -13.74 0.88 3.64
CA ALA A 200 -14.84 1.83 3.53
C ALA A 200 -16.00 1.34 2.65
N GLN A 201 -15.83 0.22 1.94
CA GLN A 201 -16.87 -0.49 1.20
C GLN A 201 -16.86 -1.96 1.65
N GLY A 202 -16.86 -2.93 0.72
CA GLY A 202 -16.90 -4.35 1.03
C GLY A 202 -15.54 -5.04 1.09
N ILE A 203 -15.52 -6.22 1.71
CA ILE A 203 -14.37 -7.13 1.75
C ILE A 203 -14.75 -8.43 1.06
N LEU A 204 -13.94 -8.89 0.11
CA LEU A 204 -14.15 -10.14 -0.62
C LEU A 204 -12.88 -10.99 -0.63
N ALA A 205 -12.95 -12.20 -0.07
CA ALA A 205 -11.87 -13.17 -0.10
C ALA A 205 -12.32 -14.49 -0.74
N GLY A 206 -11.47 -15.07 -1.58
CA GLY A 206 -11.63 -16.44 -2.07
C GLY A 206 -11.22 -17.50 -1.04
N GLY A 207 -10.53 -17.10 0.02
CA GLY A 207 -10.21 -17.93 1.19
C GLY A 207 -10.84 -17.35 2.47
N ASN A 208 -10.02 -17.27 3.52
CA ASN A 208 -10.39 -16.78 4.85
C ASN A 208 -10.18 -15.26 4.95
N VAL A 209 -10.88 -14.64 5.89
CA VAL A 209 -10.66 -13.26 6.33
C VAL A 209 -10.31 -13.29 7.81
N THR A 210 -9.09 -12.89 8.17
CA THR A 210 -8.62 -12.90 9.56
C THR A 210 -8.09 -11.55 10.02
N ALA A 211 -8.39 -11.18 11.27
CA ALA A 211 -7.85 -9.98 11.90
C ALA A 211 -7.45 -10.24 13.36
N GLY A 212 -6.26 -9.76 13.74
CA GLY A 212 -5.78 -9.82 15.12
C GLY A 212 -6.51 -8.88 16.09
N ASN A 213 -7.32 -7.95 15.58
CA ASN A 213 -8.25 -7.14 16.36
C ASN A 213 -9.62 -7.04 15.68
N HIS A 214 -10.03 -5.89 15.14
CA HIS A 214 -11.37 -5.69 14.57
C HIS A 214 -11.41 -5.93 13.06
N ILE A 215 -12.55 -6.42 12.57
CA ILE A 215 -12.90 -6.38 11.14
C ILE A 215 -14.02 -5.37 10.96
N GLU A 216 -13.82 -4.38 10.10
CA GLU A 216 -14.80 -3.34 9.82
C GLU A 216 -14.99 -3.13 8.32
N SER A 217 -16.25 -3.14 7.89
CA SER A 217 -16.65 -2.88 6.51
C SER A 217 -17.91 -2.02 6.53
N ALA A 218 -17.94 -0.95 5.74
CA ALA A 218 -19.16 -0.14 5.65
C ALA A 218 -20.26 -0.83 4.83
N TRP A 219 -19.92 -1.80 3.99
CA TRP A 219 -20.87 -2.62 3.24
C TRP A 219 -20.84 -4.06 3.79
N GLY A 220 -20.78 -5.07 2.92
CA GLY A 220 -20.72 -6.47 3.31
C GLY A 220 -19.32 -7.07 3.31
N ILE A 221 -19.17 -8.17 4.05
CA ILE A 221 -17.96 -9.00 4.11
C ILE A 221 -18.32 -10.37 3.56
N LYS A 222 -17.56 -10.86 2.58
CA LYS A 222 -17.76 -12.18 1.98
C LYS A 222 -16.45 -12.95 1.89
N ALA A 223 -16.46 -14.17 2.39
CA ALA A 223 -15.34 -15.10 2.34
C ALA A 223 -15.85 -16.49 1.93
N LEU A 224 -15.10 -17.22 1.11
CA LEU A 224 -15.42 -18.63 0.86
C LEU A 224 -14.96 -19.54 2.01
N GLY A 225 -13.97 -19.11 2.79
CA GLY A 225 -13.53 -19.74 4.02
C GLY A 225 -14.19 -19.13 5.27
N ASP A 226 -13.40 -19.03 6.34
CA ASP A 226 -13.80 -18.46 7.63
C ASP A 226 -13.66 -16.94 7.66
N ILE A 227 -14.44 -16.28 8.52
CA ILE A 227 -14.28 -14.86 8.88
C ILE A 227 -14.05 -14.78 10.39
N LEU A 228 -12.81 -14.53 10.79
CA LEU A 228 -12.37 -14.60 12.19
C LEU A 228 -11.71 -13.30 12.64
N ALA A 229 -12.21 -12.72 13.72
CA ALA A 229 -11.61 -11.57 14.38
C ALA A 229 -11.35 -11.89 15.86
N GLN A 230 -10.22 -11.45 16.41
CA GLN A 230 -10.01 -11.51 17.87
C GLN A 230 -10.77 -10.39 18.60
N GLY A 231 -11.27 -9.39 17.88
CA GLY A 231 -12.18 -8.37 18.36
C GLY A 231 -13.58 -8.51 17.74
N ALA A 232 -14.30 -7.40 17.64
CA ALA A 232 -15.61 -7.33 16.99
C ALA A 232 -15.52 -7.40 15.45
N ILE A 233 -16.61 -7.88 14.84
CA ILE A 233 -16.86 -7.81 13.39
C ILE A 233 -18.00 -6.83 13.17
N ARG A 234 -17.80 -5.83 12.32
CA ARG A 234 -18.81 -4.81 11.98
C ARG A 234 -18.95 -4.69 10.47
N ALA A 235 -20.17 -4.94 9.98
CA ALA A 235 -20.57 -4.77 8.59
C ALA A 235 -21.78 -3.84 8.52
N GLY A 236 -21.76 -2.89 7.59
CA GLY A 236 -22.95 -2.07 7.30
C GLY A 236 -24.06 -2.86 6.64
N GLU A 237 -23.71 -3.90 5.87
CA GLU A 237 -24.64 -4.86 5.24
C GLU A 237 -24.43 -6.26 5.85
N GLY A 238 -24.38 -7.32 5.04
CA GLY A 238 -24.27 -8.70 5.47
C GLY A 238 -22.84 -9.21 5.69
N VAL A 239 -22.74 -10.37 6.34
CA VAL A 239 -21.50 -11.13 6.52
C VAL A 239 -21.75 -12.57 6.07
N GLU A 240 -21.06 -13.00 5.02
CA GLU A 240 -21.20 -14.33 4.43
C GLU A 240 -19.87 -15.07 4.46
N ALA A 241 -19.80 -16.17 5.20
CA ALA A 241 -18.68 -17.11 5.21
C ALA A 241 -19.14 -18.46 4.65
N GLY A 242 -18.27 -19.13 3.88
CA GLY A 242 -18.46 -20.55 3.58
C GLY A 242 -18.15 -21.44 4.79
N GLY A 243 -17.27 -20.98 5.67
CA GLY A 243 -16.92 -21.62 6.93
C GLY A 243 -17.60 -20.98 8.14
N GLU A 244 -16.82 -20.66 9.16
CA GLU A 244 -17.27 -20.07 10.42
C GLU A 244 -17.20 -18.54 10.41
N ILE A 245 -18.06 -17.90 11.20
CA ILE A 245 -17.89 -16.48 11.57
C ILE A 245 -17.65 -16.44 13.07
N GLY A 246 -16.53 -15.87 13.48
CA GLY A 246 -16.10 -15.85 14.88
C GLY A 246 -15.53 -14.49 15.29
N CYS A 247 -15.90 -14.04 16.48
CA CYS A 247 -15.32 -12.86 17.14
C CYS A 247 -14.69 -13.27 18.47
N GLY A 248 -13.82 -12.43 19.02
CA GLY A 248 -13.17 -12.72 20.30
C GLY A 248 -14.12 -12.65 21.50
N ALA A 249 -13.68 -13.20 22.62
CA ALA A 249 -14.46 -13.24 23.85
C ALA A 249 -14.84 -11.82 24.33
N GLY A 250 -16.13 -11.62 24.65
CA GLY A 250 -16.66 -10.33 25.07
C GLY A 250 -16.96 -9.35 23.92
N TYR A 251 -16.65 -9.71 22.68
CA TYR A 251 -17.03 -8.94 21.48
C TYR A 251 -18.26 -9.54 20.81
N GLY A 252 -18.80 -8.78 19.85
CA GLY A 252 -19.97 -9.16 19.07
C GLY A 252 -19.75 -9.02 17.57
N ILE A 253 -20.63 -9.69 16.83
CA ILE A 253 -20.77 -9.60 15.39
C ILE A 253 -21.99 -8.73 15.10
N TYR A 254 -21.76 -7.65 14.35
CA TYR A 254 -22.74 -6.64 14.01
C TYR A 254 -22.86 -6.53 12.50
N ALA A 255 -24.02 -6.87 11.96
CA ALA A 255 -24.38 -6.68 10.56
C ALA A 255 -25.67 -5.86 10.42
N GLY A 256 -25.88 -5.34 9.22
CA GLY A 256 -27.05 -4.53 8.85
C GLY A 256 -27.02 -3.12 9.42
N LEU A 257 -25.88 -2.60 9.89
CA LEU A 257 -25.81 -1.30 10.56
C LEU A 257 -26.27 -0.12 9.67
N GLN A 258 -26.29 -0.32 8.35
CA GLN A 258 -26.68 0.69 7.35
C GLN A 258 -27.87 0.22 6.49
N VAL A 259 -28.57 -0.85 6.88
CA VAL A 259 -29.66 -1.45 6.08
C VAL A 259 -31.02 -0.95 6.55
N ARG A 260 -31.89 -0.61 5.59
CA ARG A 260 -33.29 -0.26 5.88
C ARG A 260 -34.08 -1.48 6.37
N ARG A 261 -35.04 -1.26 7.26
CA ARG A 261 -35.84 -2.33 7.88
C ARG A 261 -36.63 -3.18 6.88
N ASP A 262 -37.11 -2.60 5.78
CA ASP A 262 -37.87 -3.31 4.75
C ASP A 262 -37.00 -4.23 3.88
N ALA A 263 -35.70 -3.95 3.76
CA ALA A 263 -34.72 -4.78 3.05
C ALA A 263 -33.84 -5.64 3.99
N TRP A 264 -34.14 -5.64 5.29
CA TRP A 264 -33.27 -6.23 6.32
C TRP A 264 -32.98 -7.71 6.09
N ALA A 265 -34.00 -8.49 5.74
CA ALA A 265 -33.84 -9.93 5.51
C ALA A 265 -32.94 -10.24 4.30
N ASP A 266 -32.92 -9.35 3.31
CA ASP A 266 -32.20 -9.56 2.05
C ASP A 266 -30.78 -8.97 2.08
N SER A 267 -30.57 -7.86 2.80
CA SER A 267 -29.29 -7.12 2.77
C SER A 267 -28.45 -7.26 4.05
N ALA A 268 -29.06 -7.46 5.23
CA ALA A 268 -28.33 -7.64 6.49
C ALA A 268 -28.00 -9.13 6.76
N ARG A 269 -27.84 -9.93 5.71
CA ARG A 269 -27.74 -11.40 5.80
C ARG A 269 -26.48 -11.81 6.54
N ILE A 270 -26.63 -12.72 7.49
CA ILE A 270 -25.54 -13.48 8.10
C ILE A 270 -25.68 -14.92 7.64
N GLN A 271 -24.64 -15.44 6.99
CA GLN A 271 -24.59 -16.81 6.49
C GLN A 271 -23.23 -17.42 6.82
N ALA A 272 -23.23 -18.60 7.41
CA ALA A 272 -22.05 -19.37 7.80
C ALA A 272 -22.44 -20.83 7.96
N ARG A 273 -21.50 -21.74 8.20
CA ARG A 273 -21.82 -23.16 8.46
C ARG A 273 -22.75 -23.36 9.66
N GLN A 274 -22.53 -22.57 10.72
CA GLN A 274 -23.33 -22.55 11.94
C GLN A 274 -23.63 -21.13 12.36
N ARG A 275 -24.69 -20.94 13.15
CA ARG A 275 -25.04 -19.63 13.68
C ARG A 275 -23.93 -19.15 14.64
N PRO A 276 -23.34 -17.97 14.45
CA PRO A 276 -22.28 -17.46 15.33
C PRO A 276 -22.80 -17.17 16.73
N ASP A 277 -22.08 -17.64 17.75
CA ASP A 277 -22.44 -17.40 19.16
C ASP A 277 -22.45 -15.91 19.53
N GLY A 278 -21.55 -15.12 18.93
CA GLY A 278 -21.42 -13.68 19.15
C GLY A 278 -22.34 -12.80 18.32
N LEU A 279 -23.36 -13.34 17.63
CA LEU A 279 -24.23 -12.56 16.75
C LEU A 279 -25.15 -11.59 17.54
N ILE A 280 -24.91 -10.29 17.42
CA ILE A 280 -25.70 -9.23 18.08
C ILE A 280 -26.72 -8.60 17.12
N SER A 281 -26.33 -8.33 15.87
CA SER A 281 -27.24 -7.78 14.85
C SER A 281 -27.01 -8.40 13.48
N GLY A 282 -28.09 -8.52 12.71
CA GLY A 282 -28.11 -9.12 11.37
C GLY A 282 -29.29 -10.07 11.21
N HIS A 283 -29.56 -10.49 9.98
CA HIS A 283 -30.56 -11.51 9.67
C HIS A 283 -29.86 -12.84 9.42
N TRP A 284 -29.95 -13.79 10.36
CA TRP A 284 -29.45 -15.14 10.17
C TRP A 284 -30.23 -15.84 9.04
N ALA A 285 -29.57 -16.07 7.91
CA ALA A 285 -30.17 -16.62 6.70
C ALA A 285 -30.07 -18.16 6.60
N GLY A 286 -29.54 -18.82 7.63
CA GLY A 286 -29.32 -20.27 7.66
C GLY A 286 -27.90 -20.68 7.26
N SER A 287 -27.67 -21.99 7.21
CA SER A 287 -26.34 -22.54 6.95
C SER A 287 -25.91 -22.33 5.49
N ALA A 288 -24.64 -21.96 5.29
CA ALA A 288 -23.99 -22.11 3.98
C ALA A 288 -23.96 -23.61 3.60
N SER A 289 -24.39 -23.93 2.38
CA SER A 289 -24.39 -25.29 1.81
C SER A 289 -23.06 -25.63 1.15
#